data_AF-A0AAV8Y9A1-F1
#
_entry.id   AF-A0AAV8Y9A1-F1
#
_cell.length_a   1.000
_cell.length_b   1.000
_cell.length_c   1.000
_cell.angle_alpha   90.00
_cell.angle_beta   90.00
_cell.angle_gamma   90.00
#
_symmetry.space_group_name_H-M   'P 1'
#
loop_
_entity.id
_entity.type
_entity.pdbx_description
1 polymer ?
#
loop_
_entity_poly.entity_id
_entity_poly.type
_entity_poly.pdbx_seq_one_letter_code
_entity_poly.pdbx_strand_id
1 'polypeptide(L)'
;MEVFIVEQLDTAESAFVIMCCEKASAAGRKTKELCYKIQDDFDTESKQRKELFKLAEVLETYKPKFTAANFFVIDQDYYIDATTAKQDRNYEQSNFRRVEAESDSGLLFNSDSRTIIAKR
;
A
#
# COMPACT_ATOMS: atom_id res chain seq x y z
N MET A 1 -19.02 7.81 9.03
CA MET A 1 -19.35 6.78 8.03
C MET A 1 -18.23 5.76 8.10
N GLU A 2 -18.48 4.67 8.82
CA GLU A 2 -17.48 3.63 9.07
C GLU A 2 -17.68 2.53 8.03
N VAL A 3 -16.65 2.28 7.23
CA VAL A 3 -16.65 1.21 6.23
C VAL A 3 -15.75 0.11 6.79
N PHE A 4 -16.36 -0.89 7.42
CA PHE A 4 -15.70 -2.12 7.81
C PHE A 4 -15.68 -3.05 6.60
N ILE A 5 -14.55 -3.10 5.89
CA ILE A 5 -14.28 -4.12 4.86
C ILE A 5 -12.93 -4.74 5.21
N VAL A 6 -12.92 -5.68 6.17
CA VAL A 6 -11.72 -6.48 6.47
C VAL A 6 -12.11 -7.94 6.66
N GLU A 7 -12.94 -8.49 5.78
CA GLU A 7 -12.94 -9.93 5.54
C GLU A 7 -13.12 -10.14 4.02
N GLN A 8 -12.02 -10.53 3.35
CA GLN A 8 -11.95 -10.94 1.93
C GLN A 8 -11.85 -9.85 0.84
N LEU A 9 -10.99 -8.84 1.00
CA LEU A 9 -10.44 -8.17 -0.19
C LEU A 9 -9.22 -8.96 -0.68
N ASP A 10 -9.21 -9.35 -1.95
CA ASP A 10 -8.00 -9.87 -2.58
C ASP A 10 -6.89 -8.81 -2.50
N THR A 11 -5.64 -9.26 -2.52
CA THR A 11 -4.43 -8.45 -2.58
C THR A 11 -4.57 -7.33 -3.62
N ALA A 12 -5.07 -7.64 -4.82
CA ALA A 12 -5.28 -6.66 -5.89
C ALA A 12 -6.33 -5.60 -5.54
N GLU A 13 -7.43 -5.99 -4.89
CA GLU A 13 -8.50 -5.07 -4.52
C GLU A 13 -8.06 -4.14 -3.39
N SER A 14 -7.31 -4.66 -2.42
CA SER A 14 -6.70 -3.86 -1.36
C SER A 14 -5.73 -2.82 -1.93
N ALA A 15 -4.88 -3.22 -2.89
CA ALA A 15 -3.98 -2.30 -3.58
C ALA A 15 -4.75 -1.19 -4.32
N PHE A 16 -5.85 -1.55 -4.99
CA PHE A 16 -6.70 -0.58 -5.69
C PHE A 16 -7.31 0.45 -4.73
N VAL A 17 -7.83 0.02 -3.59
CA VAL A 17 -8.40 0.92 -2.58
C VAL A 17 -7.34 1.85 -2.02
N ILE A 18 -6.14 1.34 -1.68
CA ILE A 18 -5.02 2.13 -1.17
C ILE A 18 -4.64 3.22 -2.19
N MET A 19 -4.44 2.84 -3.46
CA MET A 19 -4.13 3.78 -4.53
C MET A 19 -5.23 4.84 -4.71
N CYS A 20 -6.51 4.45 -4.60
CA CYS A 20 -7.63 5.39 -4.70
C CYS A 20 -7.61 6.41 -3.55
N CYS A 21 -7.40 5.95 -2.31
CA CYS A 21 -7.29 6.83 -1.14
C CYS A 21 -6.15 7.84 -1.29
N GLU A 22 -5.01 7.41 -1.79
CA GLU A 22 -3.85 8.29 -2.02
C GLU A 22 -4.10 9.31 -3.13
N LYS A 23 -4.66 8.87 -4.26
CA LYS A 23 -5.02 9.77 -5.36
C LYS A 23 -6.05 10.80 -4.93
N ALA A 24 -7.08 10.38 -4.19
CA ALA A 24 -8.09 11.27 -3.63
C ALA A 24 -7.46 12.29 -2.65
N SER A 25 -6.59 11.82 -1.75
CA SER A 25 -5.82 12.67 -0.85
C SER A 25 -4.93 13.68 -1.59
N ALA A 26 -4.26 13.25 -2.66
CA ALA A 26 -3.40 14.10 -3.47
C ALA A 26 -4.21 15.15 -4.25
N ALA A 27 -5.34 14.75 -4.82
CA ALA A 27 -6.28 15.67 -5.45
C ALA A 27 -6.82 16.71 -4.46
N GLY A 28 -7.21 16.27 -3.25
CA GLY A 28 -7.66 17.16 -2.17
C GLY A 28 -6.63 18.22 -1.80
N ARG A 29 -5.34 17.85 -1.68
CA ARG A 29 -4.24 18.81 -1.43
C ARG A 29 -4.13 19.85 -2.55
N LYS A 30 -4.15 19.42 -3.82
CA LYS A 30 -4.09 20.33 -4.97
C LYS A 30 -5.28 21.28 -4.99
N THR A 31 -6.48 20.78 -4.71
CA THR A 31 -7.69 21.62 -4.63
C THR A 31 -7.61 22.61 -3.48
N LYS A 32 -7.10 22.21 -2.31
CA LYS A 32 -6.87 23.11 -1.17
C LYS A 32 -5.90 24.24 -1.53
N GLU A 33 -4.76 23.91 -2.14
CA GLU A 33 -3.79 24.91 -2.62
C GLU A 33 -4.42 25.88 -3.64
N LEU A 34 -5.26 25.36 -4.54
CA LEU A 34 -5.98 26.18 -5.50
C LEU A 34 -6.99 27.12 -4.80
N CYS A 35 -7.72 26.63 -3.79
CA CYS A 35 -8.63 27.46 -3.01
C CYS A 35 -7.89 28.65 -2.38
N TYR A 36 -6.71 28.41 -1.80
CA TYR A 36 -5.90 29.49 -1.23
C TYR A 36 -5.32 30.45 -2.26
N LYS A 37 -4.99 29.99 -3.47
CA LYS A 37 -4.54 30.88 -4.54
C LYS A 37 -5.66 31.79 -5.04
N ILE A 38 -6.85 31.21 -5.26
CA ILE A 38 -8.00 31.93 -5.80
C ILE A 38 -8.58 32.91 -4.76
N GLN A 39 -8.48 32.61 -3.46
CA GLN A 39 -9.05 33.48 -2.42
C GLN A 39 -8.43 34.88 -2.40
N ASP A 40 -7.19 35.02 -2.90
CA ASP A 40 -6.44 36.28 -2.89
C ASP A 40 -7.03 37.29 -3.89
N ASP A 41 -7.82 36.81 -4.87
CA ASP A 41 -8.53 37.64 -5.85
C ASP A 41 -9.84 38.22 -5.29
N PHE A 42 -10.22 37.85 -4.05
CA PHE A 42 -11.48 38.25 -3.43
C PHE A 42 -11.27 39.10 -2.17
N ASP A 43 -12.16 40.09 -1.98
CA ASP A 43 -12.20 40.89 -0.75
C ASP A 43 -12.28 40.01 0.50
N THR A 44 -11.63 40.46 1.58
CA THR A 44 -11.52 39.74 2.85
C THR A 44 -12.87 39.32 3.43
N GLU A 45 -13.89 40.16 3.27
CA GLU A 45 -15.24 39.92 3.79
C GLU A 45 -16.20 39.25 2.79
N SER A 46 -15.75 39.02 1.56
CA SER A 46 -16.58 38.45 0.51
C SER A 46 -17.07 37.05 0.87
N LYS A 47 -18.29 36.74 0.42
CA LYS A 47 -18.87 35.41 0.61
C LYS A 47 -18.04 34.34 -0.09
N GLN A 48 -17.50 34.64 -1.27
CA GLN A 48 -16.70 33.74 -2.10
C GLN A 48 -15.44 33.30 -1.36
N ARG A 49 -14.72 34.25 -0.75
CA ARG A 49 -13.53 33.94 0.06
C ARG A 49 -13.86 33.04 1.25
N LYS A 50 -14.95 33.31 1.95
CA LYS A 50 -15.43 32.48 3.07
C LYS A 50 -15.75 31.05 2.62
N GLU A 51 -16.39 30.87 1.46
CA GLU A 51 -16.67 29.54 0.91
C GLU A 51 -15.39 28.81 0.48
N LEU A 52 -14.41 29.50 -0.11
CA LEU A 52 -13.11 28.91 -0.47
C LEU A 52 -12.33 28.45 0.76
N PHE A 53 -12.33 29.24 1.84
CA PHE A 53 -11.76 28.82 3.12
C PHE A 53 -12.44 27.59 3.69
N LYS A 54 -13.77 27.57 3.69
CA LYS A 54 -14.56 26.43 4.18
C LYS A 54 -14.28 25.17 3.36
N LEU A 55 -14.18 25.29 2.03
CA LEU A 55 -13.81 24.16 1.18
C LEU A 55 -12.41 23.65 1.49
N ALA A 56 -11.43 24.53 1.67
CA ALA A 56 -10.07 24.17 2.05
C ALA A 56 -10.02 23.43 3.40
N GLU A 57 -10.81 23.87 4.39
CA GLU A 57 -10.93 23.23 5.71
C GLU A 57 -11.58 21.84 5.62
N VAL A 58 -12.63 21.69 4.82
CA VAL A 58 -13.27 20.38 4.56
C VAL A 58 -12.26 19.43 3.91
N LEU A 59 -11.50 19.87 2.92
CA LEU A 59 -10.51 19.03 2.23
C LEU A 59 -9.34 18.61 3.15
N GLU A 60 -8.99 19.44 4.14
CA GLU A 60 -8.01 19.10 5.16
C GLU A 60 -8.56 18.11 6.18
N THR A 61 -9.80 18.31 6.62
CA THR A 61 -10.46 17.48 7.63
C THR A 61 -10.77 16.09 7.08
N TYR A 62 -11.34 16.01 5.87
CA TYR A 62 -11.81 14.78 5.25
C TYR A 62 -10.80 14.19 4.28
N LYS A 63 -9.55 14.05 4.74
CA LYS A 63 -8.49 13.38 3.98
C LYS A 63 -8.68 11.85 4.07
N PRO A 64 -9.06 11.15 2.98
CA PRO A 64 -9.25 9.70 3.02
C PRO A 64 -7.93 9.00 3.33
N LYS A 65 -7.95 8.10 4.31
CA LYS A 65 -6.82 7.26 4.69
C LYS A 65 -7.30 5.83 4.75
N PHE A 66 -6.50 4.91 4.22
CA PHE A 66 -6.72 3.49 4.45
C PHE A 66 -6.08 3.13 5.79
N THR A 67 -6.85 2.57 6.73
CA THR A 67 -6.37 2.25 8.07
C THR A 67 -6.58 0.78 8.41
N ALA A 68 -5.57 0.15 9.01
CA ALA A 68 -5.74 -1.14 9.66
C ALA A 68 -6.30 -0.92 11.06
N ALA A 69 -7.56 -1.32 11.26
CA ALA A 69 -8.26 -1.24 12.55
C ALA A 69 -8.24 0.16 13.21
N ASN A 70 -8.12 1.24 12.42
CA ASN A 70 -7.95 2.62 12.89
C ASN A 70 -6.67 2.92 13.69
N PHE A 71 -5.74 1.97 13.82
CA PHE A 71 -4.49 2.16 14.56
C PHE A 71 -3.30 2.50 13.66
N PHE A 72 -3.27 1.94 12.44
CA PHE A 72 -2.17 2.13 11.50
C PHE A 72 -2.69 2.66 10.18
N VAL A 73 -2.07 3.71 9.66
CA VAL A 73 -2.30 4.16 8.30
C VAL A 73 -1.51 3.26 7.36
N ILE A 74 -2.19 2.66 6.40
CA ILE A 74 -1.56 1.91 5.33
C ILE A 74 -1.48 2.87 4.13
N ASP A 75 -0.25 3.23 3.78
CA ASP A 75 0.07 3.89 2.51
C ASP A 75 0.64 2.88 1.51
N GLN A 76 0.87 3.33 0.29
CA GLN A 76 1.42 2.53 -0.79
C GLN A 76 2.81 1.99 -0.42
N ASP A 77 3.64 2.79 0.26
CA ASP A 77 4.98 2.38 0.68
C ASP A 77 4.90 1.22 1.67
N TYR A 78 4.06 1.34 2.70
CA TYR A 78 3.79 0.27 3.65
C TYR A 78 3.25 -0.99 2.95
N TYR A 79 2.37 -0.84 1.96
CA TYR A 79 1.80 -1.96 1.22
C TYR A 79 2.86 -2.67 0.36
N ILE A 80 3.76 -1.94 -0.30
CA ILE A 80 4.86 -2.51 -1.08
C ILE A 80 5.81 -3.27 -0.16
N ASP A 81 6.22 -2.68 0.95
CA ASP A 81 7.11 -3.33 1.92
C ASP A 81 6.48 -4.60 2.53
N ALA A 82 5.17 -4.56 2.82
CA ALA A 82 4.46 -5.73 3.34
C ALA A 82 4.33 -6.87 2.31
N THR A 83 4.27 -6.56 1.01
CA THR A 83 4.14 -7.55 -0.06
C THR A 83 5.50 -8.16 -0.43
N THR A 84 6.56 -7.36 -0.48
CA THR A 84 7.94 -7.84 -0.68
C THR A 84 8.38 -8.76 0.45
N ALA A 85 8.12 -8.38 1.71
CA ALA A 85 8.43 -9.23 2.88
C ALA A 85 7.63 -10.54 2.94
N LYS A 86 6.46 -10.62 2.29
CA LYS A 86 5.72 -11.89 2.14
C LYS A 86 6.33 -12.76 1.05
N GLN A 87 6.83 -12.14 -0.02
CA GLN A 87 7.44 -12.83 -1.14
C GLN A 87 8.75 -13.52 -0.74
N ASP A 88 9.57 -12.86 0.07
CA ASP A 88 10.82 -13.42 0.59
C ASP A 88 10.56 -14.62 1.51
N ARG A 89 9.57 -14.54 2.40
CA ARG A 89 9.20 -15.67 3.28
C ARG A 89 8.64 -16.87 2.52
N ASN A 90 7.87 -16.62 1.46
CA ASN A 90 7.36 -17.70 0.60
C ASN A 90 8.50 -18.34 -0.21
N TYR A 91 9.49 -17.55 -0.65
CA TYR A 91 10.69 -18.06 -1.32
C TYR A 91 11.54 -18.92 -0.37
N GLU A 92 11.78 -18.47 0.85
CA GLU A 92 12.53 -19.25 1.86
C GLU A 92 11.83 -20.56 2.23
N GLN A 93 10.51 -20.55 2.43
CA GLN A 93 9.76 -21.78 2.72
C GLN A 93 9.73 -22.76 1.55
N SER A 94 9.66 -22.27 0.32
CA SER A 94 9.68 -23.12 -0.87
C SER A 94 11.07 -23.73 -1.13
N ASN A 95 12.15 -22.99 -0.86
CA ASN A 95 13.51 -23.53 -0.90
C ASN A 95 13.75 -24.57 0.20
N PHE A 96 13.29 -24.32 1.43
CA PHE A 96 13.43 -25.29 2.52
C PHE A 96 12.73 -26.62 2.20
N ARG A 97 11.50 -26.56 1.67
CA ARG A 97 10.77 -27.77 1.23
C ARG A 97 11.44 -28.50 0.07
N ARG A 98 12.14 -27.81 -0.84
CA ARG A 98 12.94 -28.46 -1.90
C ARG A 98 14.13 -29.20 -1.31
N VAL A 99 14.84 -28.60 -0.36
CA VAL A 99 16.00 -29.24 0.30
C VAL A 99 15.57 -30.48 1.08
N GLU A 100 14.43 -30.45 1.78
CA GLU A 100 13.88 -31.64 2.44
C GLU A 100 13.50 -32.75 1.44
N ALA A 101 12.83 -32.40 0.34
CA ALA A 101 12.48 -33.37 -0.70
C ALA A 101 13.71 -33.97 -1.44
N GLU A 102 14.79 -33.20 -1.56
CA GLU A 102 16.06 -33.66 -2.15
C GLU A 102 16.88 -34.53 -1.17
N SER A 103 16.76 -34.29 0.14
CA SER A 103 17.35 -35.13 1.19
C SER A 103 16.69 -36.51 1.27
N ASP A 104 15.37 -36.59 1.14
CA ASP A 104 14.63 -37.86 1.17
C ASP A 104 14.79 -38.71 -0.11
N SER A 105 15.23 -38.11 -1.21
CA SER A 105 15.48 -38.79 -2.49
C SER A 105 16.93 -39.25 -2.69
N GLY A 106 17.82 -39.00 -1.73
CA GLY A 106 19.18 -39.57 -1.71
C GLY A 106 20.16 -39.00 -2.74
N LEU A 107 19.88 -37.83 -3.32
CA LEU A 107 20.75 -37.17 -4.30
C LEU A 107 21.44 -35.95 -3.68
N LEU A 108 22.74 -36.10 -3.36
CA LEU A 108 23.59 -34.97 -2.96
C LEU A 108 24.13 -34.25 -4.19
N PHE A 109 23.66 -33.02 -4.42
CA PHE A 109 24.26 -32.10 -5.39
C PHE A 109 25.46 -31.40 -4.73
N ASN A 110 26.66 -31.63 -5.26
CA ASN A 110 27.84 -30.85 -4.86
C ASN A 110 27.87 -29.57 -5.72
N SER A 111 27.82 -28.40 -5.08
CA SER A 111 27.74 -27.10 -5.77
C SER A 111 29.01 -26.75 -6.55
N ASP A 112 30.13 -27.45 -6.33
CA ASP A 112 31.41 -27.14 -6.96
C ASP A 112 31.74 -27.99 -8.20
N SER A 113 30.87 -28.90 -8.62
CA SER A 113 31.05 -29.63 -9.88
C SER A 113 29.69 -30.02 -10.43
N ARG A 114 29.38 -29.54 -11.65
CA ARG A 114 28.20 -29.95 -12.44
C ARG A 114 28.31 -31.44 -12.82
N THR A 115 28.22 -32.34 -11.86
CA THR A 115 28.27 -33.77 -12.09
C THR A 115 27.39 -34.46 -11.06
N ILE A 116 26.34 -35.11 -11.54
CA ILE A 116 25.43 -35.94 -10.74
C ILE A 116 26.09 -37.31 -10.59
N ILE A 117 26.41 -37.73 -9.37
CA ILE A 117 26.87 -39.09 -9.09
C ILE A 117 25.70 -39.87 -8.49
N ALA A 118 25.16 -40.80 -9.27
CA ALA A 118 24.20 -41.78 -8.76
C ALA A 118 24.95 -42.84 -7.93
N LYS A 119 24.54 -43.05 -6.68
CA LYS A 119 24.98 -44.22 -5.89
C LYS A 119 24.28 -45.47 -6.42
N ARG A 120 25.06 -46.52 -6.61
CA ARG A 120 24.57 -47.88 -6.86
C ARG A 120 24.67 -48.68 -5.57
#